data_AF-A0A9D5J8C9-F1
#
_entry.id   AF-A0A9D5J8C9-F1
#
_cell.length_a   1.000
_cell.length_b   1.000
_cell.length_c   1.000
_cell.angle_alpha   90.00
_cell.angle_beta   90.00
_cell.angle_gamma   90.00
#
_symmetry.space_group_name_H-M   'P 1'
#
loop_
_entity.id
_entity.type
_entity.pdbx_description
1 polymer ?
#
loop_
_entity_poly.entity_id
_entity_poly.type
_entity_poly.pdbx_seq_one_letter_code
_entity_poly.pdbx_strand_id
1 'polypeptide(L)'
;MLAFVLGYMVNFLINFLMNSIAFWTLEIHAIQMSIRWASDLLSGQIVPLALFPGVLGAIVRNTPFAAIYSTPLQIYIGELPPSAWSGALGTQCLWLIVFALLATFVWRSAERHVVVQGG
;
A
#
# COMPACT_ATOMS: atom_id res chain seq x y z
N MET A 1 16.53 -2.99 6.43
CA MET A 1 15.53 -3.81 7.17
C MET A 1 14.27 -3.02 7.52
N LEU A 2 14.37 -1.84 8.16
CA LEU A 2 13.19 -1.01 8.50
C LEU A 2 12.27 -0.72 7.31
N ALA A 3 12.82 -0.29 6.17
CA ALA A 3 12.03 0.01 4.98
C ALA A 3 11.21 -1.19 4.47
N PHE A 4 11.72 -2.41 4.61
CA PHE A 4 10.99 -3.63 4.25
C PHE A 4 9.83 -3.89 5.21
N VAL A 5 10.03 -3.67 6.51
CA VAL A 5 8.97 -3.83 7.52
C VAL A 5 7.85 -2.82 7.28
N LEU A 6 8.19 -1.54 7.04
CA LEU A 6 7.20 -0.52 6.73
C LEU A 6 6.43 -0.83 5.44
N GLY A 7 7.14 -1.21 4.37
CA GLY A 7 6.52 -1.60 3.11
C GLY A 7 5.58 -2.81 3.27
N TYR A 8 6.00 -3.81 4.04
CA TYR A 8 5.16 -4.97 4.35
C TYR A 8 3.91 -4.60 5.14
N MET A 9 4.02 -3.72 6.15
CA MET A 9 2.87 -3.26 6.94
C MET A 9 1.86 -2.45 6.09
N VAL A 10 2.35 -1.59 5.20
CA VAL A 10 1.48 -0.87 4.24
C VAL A 10 0.73 -1.87 3.34
N ASN A 11 1.44 -2.85 2.78
CA ASN A 11 0.82 -3.89 1.97
C ASN A 11 -0.22 -4.70 2.75
N PHE A 12 0.09 -5.06 4.00
CA PHE A 12 -0.85 -5.76 4.89
C PHE A 12 -2.14 -4.96 5.07
N LEU A 13 -2.05 -3.65 5.38
CA LEU A 13 -3.23 -2.82 5.59
C LEU A 13 -4.08 -2.64 4.33
N ILE A 14 -3.45 -2.50 3.17
CA ILE A 14 -4.17 -2.45 1.88
C ILE A 14 -4.94 -3.76 1.69
N ASN A 15 -4.29 -4.91 1.87
CA ASN A 15 -4.95 -6.21 1.76
C ASN A 15 -6.06 -6.39 2.81
N PHE A 16 -5.85 -5.92 4.04
CA PHE A 16 -6.88 -5.96 5.09
C PHE A 16 -8.11 -5.15 4.70
N LEU A 17 -7.93 -3.93 4.20
CA LEU A 17 -9.02 -3.08 3.70
C LEU A 17 -9.78 -3.77 2.57
N MET A 18 -9.06 -4.40 1.63
CA MET A 18 -9.67 -5.14 0.53
C MET A 18 -10.53 -6.30 1.01
N ASN A 19 -10.02 -7.10 1.94
CA ASN A 19 -10.76 -8.24 2.48
C ASN A 19 -11.95 -7.81 3.34
N SER A 20 -11.85 -6.66 4.02
CA SER A 20 -12.95 -6.12 4.82
C SER A 20 -14.19 -5.76 3.98
N ILE A 21 -14.04 -5.50 2.67
CA ILE A 21 -15.18 -5.24 1.78
C ILE A 21 -16.15 -6.43 1.74
N ALA A 22 -15.68 -7.65 2.02
CA ALA A 22 -16.50 -8.86 2.09
C ALA A 22 -17.65 -8.78 3.10
N PHE A 23 -17.55 -7.91 4.11
CA PHE A 23 -18.64 -7.69 5.06
C PHE A 23 -19.87 -6.99 4.45
N TRP A 24 -19.72 -6.33 3.30
CA TRP A 24 -20.80 -5.59 2.62
C TRP A 24 -21.18 -6.14 1.26
N THR A 25 -20.27 -6.84 0.59
CA THR A 25 -20.48 -7.33 -0.78
C THR A 25 -20.33 -8.83 -0.84
N LEU A 26 -21.22 -9.49 -1.59
CA LEU A 26 -21.15 -10.93 -1.85
C LEU A 26 -19.95 -11.31 -2.73
N GLU A 27 -19.49 -10.41 -3.60
CA GLU A 27 -18.40 -10.65 -4.55
C GLU A 27 -17.29 -9.61 -4.41
N ILE A 28 -16.13 -10.03 -3.90
CA ILE A 28 -14.94 -9.18 -3.73
C ILE A 28 -13.88 -9.40 -4.81
N HIS A 29 -14.02 -10.46 -5.61
CA HIS A 29 -12.93 -10.98 -6.44
C HIS A 29 -12.47 -9.98 -7.50
N ALA A 30 -13.42 -9.33 -8.20
CA ALA A 30 -13.12 -8.33 -9.23
C ALA A 30 -12.42 -7.08 -8.66
N ILE A 31 -12.83 -6.65 -7.46
CA ILE A 31 -12.24 -5.50 -6.77
C ILE A 31 -10.80 -5.85 -6.36
N GLN A 32 -10.61 -7.01 -5.73
CA GLN A 32 -9.29 -7.52 -5.34
C GLN A 32 -8.33 -7.64 -6.52
N MET A 33 -8.81 -8.18 -7.64
CA MET A 33 -8.00 -8.29 -8.85
C MET A 33 -7.59 -6.90 -9.35
N SER A 34 -8.52 -5.95 -9.45
CA SER A 34 -8.24 -4.61 -9.96
C SER A 34 -7.17 -3.88 -9.15
N ILE A 35 -7.27 -3.90 -7.82
CA ILE A 35 -6.29 -3.23 -6.95
C ILE A 35 -4.94 -3.97 -6.96
N ARG A 36 -4.94 -5.31 -7.03
CA ARG A 36 -3.70 -6.08 -7.12
C ARG A 36 -2.93 -5.74 -8.39
N TRP A 37 -3.61 -5.68 -9.54
CA TRP A 37 -3.01 -5.24 -10.80
C TRP A 37 -2.46 -3.81 -10.73
N ALA A 38 -3.21 -2.89 -10.13
CA ALA A 38 -2.74 -1.52 -9.92
C ALA A 38 -1.50 -1.48 -9.02
N SER A 39 -1.49 -2.25 -7.93
CA SER A 39 -0.36 -2.34 -7.01
C SER A 39 0.88 -2.94 -7.67
N ASP A 40 0.74 -4.05 -8.40
CA ASP A 40 1.86 -4.72 -9.08
C ASP A 40 2.49 -3.81 -10.15
N LEU A 41 1.66 -3.04 -10.86
CA LEU A 41 2.12 -2.09 -11.86
C LEU A 41 2.79 -0.85 -11.23
N LEU A 42 2.15 -0.24 -10.23
CA LEU A 42 2.56 1.05 -9.65
C LEU A 42 3.61 0.92 -8.54
N SER A 43 3.88 -0.28 -8.04
CA SER A 43 4.89 -0.51 -7.00
C SER A 43 6.30 -0.71 -7.54
N GLY A 44 6.44 -0.89 -8.85
CA GLY A 44 7.70 -1.23 -9.48
C GLY A 44 7.99 -2.72 -9.57
N GLN A 45 7.03 -3.59 -9.21
CA GLN A 45 7.20 -5.03 -9.21
C GLN A 45 7.26 -5.62 -10.62
N ILE A 46 6.41 -5.16 -11.54
CA ILE A 46 6.42 -5.61 -12.95
C ILE A 46 7.44 -4.80 -13.77
N VAL A 47 7.38 -3.46 -13.68
CA VAL A 47 8.27 -2.54 -14.39
C VAL A 47 8.94 -1.63 -13.36
N PRO A 48 10.28 -1.61 -13.26
CA PRO A 48 10.98 -0.73 -12.33
C PRO A 48 10.50 0.72 -12.44
N LEU A 49 10.17 1.33 -11.31
CA LEU A 49 9.72 2.74 -11.25
C LEU A 49 10.77 3.72 -11.81
N ALA A 50 12.04 3.31 -11.86
CA ALA A 50 13.11 4.05 -12.49
C ALA A 50 12.85 4.32 -13.99
N LEU A 51 12.12 3.44 -14.68
CA LEU A 51 11.85 3.54 -16.12
C LEU A 51 10.69 4.49 -16.45
N PHE A 52 9.91 4.94 -15.46
CA PHE A 52 8.77 5.81 -15.69
C PHE A 52 9.21 7.26 -16.00
N PRO A 53 8.80 7.84 -17.15
CA PRO A 53 9.30 9.13 -17.60
C PRO A 53 8.63 10.32 -16.89
N GLY A 54 9.41 11.40 -16.74
CA GLY A 54 8.93 12.74 -16.41
C GLY A 54 7.99 12.81 -15.19
N VAL A 55 6.86 13.50 -15.39
CA VAL A 55 5.84 13.75 -14.35
C VAL A 55 5.22 12.45 -13.83
N LEU A 56 5.05 11.44 -14.69
CA LEU A 56 4.43 10.17 -14.28
C LEU A 56 5.28 9.48 -13.23
N GLY A 57 6.60 9.41 -13.44
CA GLY A 57 7.52 8.83 -12.47
C GLY A 57 7.52 9.58 -11.14
N ALA A 58 7.37 10.91 -11.15
CA ALA A 58 7.27 11.71 -9.93
C ALA A 58 5.97 11.42 -9.16
N ILE A 59 4.84 11.27 -9.85
CA ILE A 59 3.56 10.92 -9.22
C ILE A 59 3.66 9.52 -8.61
N VAL A 60 4.07 8.51 -9.39
CA VAL A 60 4.08 7.12 -8.96
C VAL A 60 5.03 6.91 -7.77
N ARG A 61 6.19 7.60 -7.73
CA ARG A 61 7.10 7.55 -6.58
C ARG A 61 6.51 8.07 -5.26
N ASN A 62 5.49 8.92 -5.32
CA ASN A 62 4.79 9.43 -4.13
C ASN A 62 3.54 8.63 -3.76
N THR A 63 3.17 7.62 -4.56
CA THR A 63 2.03 6.73 -4.27
C THR A 63 2.38 5.76 -3.13
N PRO A 64 1.36 5.18 -2.46
CA PRO A 64 1.63 4.15 -1.46
C PRO A 64 2.24 2.88 -2.03
N PHE A 65 2.05 2.61 -3.33
CA PHE A 65 2.57 1.39 -3.96
C PHE A 65 4.09 1.41 -4.04
N ALA A 66 4.69 2.58 -4.30
CA ALA A 66 6.13 2.76 -4.29
C ALA A 66 6.75 2.52 -2.90
N ALA A 67 5.98 2.74 -1.82
CA ALA A 67 6.39 2.43 -0.45
C ALA A 67 6.49 0.91 -0.19
N ILE A 68 5.82 0.06 -0.97
CA ILE A 68 5.78 -1.39 -0.74
C ILE A 68 7.04 -2.09 -1.27
N TYR A 69 7.42 -1.83 -2.52
CA TYR A 69 8.50 -2.57 -3.19
C TYR A 69 9.66 -1.66 -3.63
N SER A 70 9.37 -0.60 -4.39
CA SER A 70 10.43 0.21 -4.98
C SER A 70 11.34 0.88 -3.96
N THR A 71 10.76 1.49 -2.91
CA THR A 71 11.53 2.19 -1.87
C THR A 71 12.49 1.26 -1.11
N PRO A 72 12.05 0.13 -0.52
CA PRO A 72 12.98 -0.78 0.15
C PRO A 72 14.01 -1.38 -0.81
N LEU A 73 13.63 -1.65 -2.07
CA LEU A 73 14.56 -2.16 -3.07
C LEU A 73 15.66 -1.15 -3.41
N GLN A 74 15.30 0.11 -3.71
CA GLN A 74 16.28 1.16 -4.02
C GLN A 74 17.25 1.44 -2.86
N ILE A 75 16.76 1.37 -1.61
CA ILE A 75 17.62 1.45 -0.42
C ILE A 75 18.55 0.23 -0.33
N TYR A 76 18.04 -0.97 -0.63
CA TYR A 76 18.80 -2.21 -0.53
C TYR A 76 19.92 -2.33 -1.57
N ILE A 77 19.65 -1.94 -2.82
CA ILE A 77 20.63 -1.99 -3.91
C ILE A 77 21.58 -0.78 -3.93
N GLY A 78 21.36 0.20 -3.04
CA GLY A 78 22.21 1.38 -2.92
C GLY A 78 21.95 2.48 -3.95
N GLU A 79 20.85 2.40 -4.70
CA GLU A 79 20.45 3.46 -5.64
C GLU A 79 19.98 4.73 -4.93
N LEU A 80 19.36 4.59 -3.75
CA LEU A 80 18.89 5.73 -2.98
C LEU A 80 19.98 6.23 -2.01
N PRO A 81 20.47 7.48 -2.15
CA PRO A 81 21.54 8.00 -1.30
C PRO A 81 21.08 8.11 0.16
N PRO A 82 21.97 7.90 1.15
CA PRO A 82 21.62 7.98 2.58
C PRO A 82 20.95 9.29 3.01
N SER A 83 21.26 10.40 2.35
CA SER A 83 20.64 11.70 2.60
C SER A 83 19.12 11.73 2.29
N ALA A 84 18.64 10.86 1.41
CA ALA A 84 17.24 10.76 1.01
C ALA A 84 16.45 9.72 1.82
N TRP A 85 17.11 8.93 2.67
CA TRP A 85 16.45 7.86 3.42
C TRP A 85 15.36 8.37 4.36
N SER A 86 15.60 9.49 5.05
CA SER A 86 14.64 10.07 5.98
C SER A 86 13.34 10.48 5.28
N GLY A 87 13.44 11.09 4.10
CA GLY A 87 12.28 11.46 3.28
C GLY A 87 11.51 10.22 2.81
N ALA A 88 12.22 9.21 2.29
CA ALA A 88 11.60 7.98 1.82
C ALA A 88 10.91 7.19 2.94
N LEU A 89 11.57 7.02 4.09
CA LEU A 89 10.98 6.38 5.27
C LEU A 89 9.80 7.20 5.83
N GLY A 90 9.91 8.54 5.81
CA GLY A 90 8.83 9.44 6.19
C GLY A 90 7.57 9.23 5.34
N THR A 91 7.73 9.10 4.02
CA THR A 91 6.63 8.77 3.10
C THR A 91 6.04 7.39 3.39
N GLN A 92 6.86 6.37 3.68
CA GLN A 92 6.34 5.05 4.08
C GLN A 92 5.51 5.13 5.38
N CYS A 93 6.01 5.86 6.38
CA CYS A 93 5.31 6.09 7.65
C CYS A 93 3.99 6.86 7.46
N LEU A 94 3.98 7.88 6.60
CA LEU A 94 2.77 8.63 6.27
C LEU A 94 1.68 7.69 5.72
N TRP A 95 2.02 6.88 4.72
CA TRP A 95 1.07 5.93 4.14
C TRP A 95 0.63 4.86 5.14
N LEU A 96 1.54 4.38 5.98
CA LEU A 96 1.21 3.45 7.06
C LEU A 96 0.14 4.03 7.99
N ILE A 97 0.31 5.28 8.44
CA ILE A 97 -0.66 5.98 9.30
C ILE A 97 -2.00 6.16 8.57
N VAL A 98 -1.98 6.63 7.32
CA VAL A 98 -3.19 6.85 6.52
C VAL A 98 -3.99 5.55 6.39
N PHE A 99 -3.35 4.45 6.01
CA PHE A 99 -4.05 3.17 5.87
C PHE A 99 -4.46 2.56 7.21
N ALA A 100 -3.71 2.78 8.29
CA ALA A 100 -4.09 2.29 9.61
C ALA A 100 -5.37 3.00 10.11
N LEU A 101 -5.48 4.31 9.88
CA LEU A 101 -6.68 5.08 10.20
C LEU A 101 -7.88 4.62 9.37
N LEU A 102 -7.69 4.43 8.06
CA LEU A 102 -8.72 3.90 7.17
C LEU A 102 -9.16 2.49 7.62
N ALA A 103 -8.21 1.60 7.92
CA ALA A 103 -8.48 0.25 8.39
C ALA A 103 -9.28 0.25 9.68
N THR A 104 -8.93 1.13 10.63
CA THR A 104 -9.67 1.28 11.89
C THR A 104 -11.10 1.75 11.66
N PHE A 105 -11.31 2.71 10.75
CA PHE A 105 -12.64 3.20 10.40
C PHE A 105 -13.50 2.12 9.74
N VAL A 106 -12.94 1.43 8.74
CA VAL A 106 -13.63 0.34 8.04
C VAL A 106 -13.95 -0.80 9.00
N TRP A 107 -13.00 -1.20 9.85
CA TRP A 107 -13.21 -2.26 10.84
C TRP A 107 -14.37 -1.95 11.79
N ARG A 108 -14.44 -0.74 12.33
CA ARG A 108 -15.57 -0.30 13.18
C ARG A 108 -16.92 -0.33 12.46
N SER A 109 -16.94 -0.06 11.16
CA SER A 109 -18.15 -0.17 10.35
C SER A 109 -18.54 -1.63 10.12
N ALA A 110 -17.54 -2.50 9.89
CA ALA A 110 -17.71 -3.94 9.67
C ALA A 110 -18.29 -4.63 10.90
N GLU A 111 -17.76 -4.34 12.09
CA GLU A 111 -18.26 -4.88 13.36
C GLU A 111 -19.76 -4.65 13.52
N ARG A 112 -20.26 -3.47 13.17
CA ARG A 112 -21.70 -3.16 13.22
C ARG A 112 -22.51 -4.01 12.24
N HIS A 113 -21.98 -4.29 11.06
CA HIS A 113 -22.67 -5.14 10.06
C HIS A 113 -22.69 -6.61 10.47
N VAL A 114 -21.60 -7.11 11.06
CA VAL A 114 -21.53 -8.48 11.58
C VAL A 114 -22.53 -8.68 12.72
N VAL A 115 -22.64 -7.72 13.65
CA VAL A 115 -23.64 -7.78 14.73
C VAL A 115 -25.08 -7.80 14.17
N VAL A 116 -25.37 -7.06 13.10
CA VAL A 116 -26.69 -7.06 12.46
C VAL A 116 -27.03 -8.40 11.80
N GLN A 117 -26.03 -9.18 11.37
CA GLN A 117 -26.25 -10.53 10.82
C GLN A 117 -26.16 -11.65 11.88
N GLY A 118 -25.63 -11.35 13.06
CA GLY A 118 -25.39 -12.31 14.14
C GLY A 118 -26.55 -12.54 15.10
N GLY A 119 -27.44 -11.56 15.29
CA GLY A 119 -28.51 -11.61 16.30
C GLY A 119 -28.00 -11.41 17.72
#